data_AF-A0A376TU26-F1
#
_entry.id   AF-A0A376TU26-F1
#
_cell.length_a   1.000
_cell.length_b   1.000
_cell.length_c   1.000
_cell.angle_alpha   90.00
_cell.angle_beta   90.00
_cell.angle_gamma   90.00
#
_symmetry.space_group_name_H-M   'P 1'
#
loop_
_entity.id
_entity.type
_entity.pdbx_description
1 polymer ?
#
loop_
_entity_poly.entity_id
_entity_poly.type
_entity_poly.pdbx_seq_one_letter_code
_entity_poly.pdbx_strand_id
1 'polypeptide(L)' 'MVCTGDDADAKMFPLNKPVLITDVLTASGKAGESGTLARSLDAIADQAKPVTVVVRVPQGETEDETTTNIIGAVTAEG' A
#
# COMPACT_ATOMS: atom_id res chain seq x y z
N MET A 1 2.38 -6.26 2.78
CA MET A 1 1.12 -5.54 3.03
C MET A 1 0.55 -5.08 1.71
N VAL A 2 -0.74 -5.31 1.47
CA VAL A 2 -1.48 -4.81 0.30
C VAL A 2 -2.52 -3.81 0.81
N CYS A 3 -2.61 -2.64 0.20
CA CYS A 3 -3.41 -1.52 0.72
C CYS A 3 -3.80 -0.53 -0.37
N THR A 4 -4.81 0.30 -0.08
CA THR A 4 -5.23 1.43 -0.91
C THR A 4 -4.73 2.77 -0.32
N GLY A 5 -4.75 3.83 -1.12
CA GLY A 5 -4.34 5.17 -0.71
C GLY A 5 -4.03 6.04 -1.92
N ASP A 6 -5.04 6.64 -2.53
CA ASP A 6 -4.96 7.30 -3.84
C ASP A 6 -4.03 8.53 -3.83
N ASP A 7 -3.98 9.23 -2.70
CA ASP A 7 -3.17 10.42 -2.44
C ASP A 7 -1.73 10.12 -1.96
N ALA A 8 -1.33 8.85 -1.89
CA ALA A 8 0.05 8.48 -1.60
C ALA A 8 1.01 8.96 -2.71
N ASP A 9 2.26 9.29 -2.34
CA ASP A 9 3.29 9.67 -3.30
C ASP A 9 3.52 8.53 -4.31
N ALA A 10 3.16 8.75 -5.57
CA ALA A 10 3.19 7.70 -6.60
C ALA A 10 4.62 7.25 -6.99
N LYS A 11 5.67 8.00 -6.63
CA LYS A 11 7.07 7.57 -6.84
C LYS A 11 7.52 6.64 -5.72
N MET A 12 7.10 6.91 -4.49
CA MET A 12 7.38 6.07 -3.32
C MET A 12 6.50 4.82 -3.29
N PHE A 13 5.23 4.97 -3.63
CA PHE A 13 4.20 3.93 -3.63
C PHE A 13 3.52 3.81 -5.01
N PRO A 14 4.26 3.37 -6.05
CA PRO A 14 3.68 3.10 -7.36
C PRO A 14 2.54 2.07 -7.27
N LEU A 15 1.51 2.25 -8.10
CA LEU A 15 0.40 1.29 -8.18
C LEU A 15 0.88 -0.06 -8.70
N ASN A 16 0.35 -1.13 -8.11
CA ASN A 16 0.58 -2.53 -8.48
C ASN A 16 2.05 -2.93 -8.57
N LYS A 17 2.92 -2.25 -7.82
CA LYS A 17 4.35 -2.56 -7.77
C LYS A 17 4.82 -2.74 -6.33
N PRO A 18 5.42 -3.89 -5.99
CA PRO A 18 5.97 -4.10 -4.65
C PRO A 18 7.15 -3.17 -4.40
N VAL A 19 7.15 -2.56 -3.21
CA VAL A 19 8.23 -1.70 -2.72
C VAL A 19 8.73 -2.23 -1.40
N LEU A 20 10.05 -2.38 -1.28
CA LEU A 20 10.72 -2.71 -0.03
C LEU A 20 10.87 -1.46 0.83
N ILE A 21 10.28 -1.48 2.02
CA ILE A 21 10.37 -0.42 3.03
C ILE A 21 11.27 -0.92 4.16
N THR A 22 12.38 -0.23 4.40
CA THR A 22 13.31 -0.53 5.49
C THR A 22 13.15 0.42 6.68
N ASP A 23 12.44 1.53 6.49
CA ASP A 23 12.05 2.49 7.53
C ASP A 23 10.58 2.86 7.35
N VAL A 24 9.72 2.21 8.13
CA VAL A 24 8.26 2.37 8.06
C VAL A 24 7.79 3.75 8.53
N LEU A 25 8.50 4.39 9.46
CA LEU A 25 8.13 5.70 10.00
C LEU A 25 8.45 6.80 8.99
N THR A 26 9.63 6.75 8.36
CA THR A 26 9.96 7.69 7.29
C THR A 26 9.04 7.49 6.07
N ALA A 27 8.68 6.24 5.76
CA ALA A 27 7.80 5.93 4.64
C ALA A 27 6.35 6.38 4.87
N SER A 28 5.83 6.32 6.11
CA SER A 28 4.45 6.73 6.43
C SER A 28 4.19 8.21 6.11
N GLY A 29 5.20 9.09 6.23
CA GLY A 29 5.09 10.50 5.84
C GLY A 29 4.81 10.73 4.35
N LYS A 30 4.93 9.71 3.49
CA LYS A 30 4.61 9.77 2.05
C LYS A 30 3.34 8.97 1.68
N ALA A 31 2.67 8.40 2.65
CA ALA A 31 1.56 7.47 2.45
C ALA A 31 0.22 8.14 2.16
N GLY A 32 0.13 9.48 2.25
CA GLY A 32 -1.13 10.20 2.14
C GLY A 32 -2.01 10.03 3.38
N GLU A 33 -3.29 10.36 3.26
CA GLU A 33 -4.30 10.24 4.31
C GLU A 33 -5.46 9.33 3.93
N SER A 34 -5.66 9.05 2.63
CA SER A 34 -6.74 8.21 2.13
C SER A 34 -6.44 6.72 2.26
N GLY A 35 -7.49 5.89 2.15
CA GLY A 35 -7.36 4.44 2.16
C GLY A 35 -6.80 3.90 3.48
N THR A 36 -5.96 2.88 3.38
CA THR A 36 -5.44 2.12 4.54
C THR A 36 -3.93 2.24 4.74
N LEU A 37 -3.18 2.67 3.71
CA LEU A 37 -1.72 2.64 3.71
C LEU A 37 -1.10 3.38 4.91
N ALA A 38 -1.44 4.66 5.11
CA ALA A 38 -0.81 5.49 6.14
C ALA A 38 -1.05 4.96 7.56
N ARG A 39 -2.32 4.64 7.87
CA ARG A 39 -2.73 4.13 9.18
C ARG A 39 -2.09 2.78 9.49
N SER A 40 -1.94 1.92 8.49
CA SER A 40 -1.27 0.62 8.68
C SER A 40 0.23 0.78 8.92
N LEU A 41 0.91 1.67 8.19
CA LEU A 41 2.33 1.94 8.43
C LEU A 41 2.58 2.57 9.81
N ASP A 42 1.71 3.49 10.22
CA ASP A 42 1.75 4.12 11.54
C ASP A 42 1.58 3.08 12.67
N ALA A 43 0.54 2.24 12.56
CA ALA A 43 0.32 1.16 13.52
C ALA A 43 1.48 0.13 13.57
N ILE A 44 2.15 -0.12 12.43
CA ILE A 44 3.37 -0.95 12.41
C ILE A 44 4.50 -0.23 13.15
N ALA A 45 4.73 1.06 12.86
CA ALA A 45 5.78 1.87 13.45
C ALA A 45 5.64 2.02 14.98
N ASP A 46 4.41 2.08 15.48
CA ASP A 46 4.08 2.12 16.90
C ASP A 46 4.50 0.84 17.66
N GLN A 47 4.51 -0.30 16.98
CA GLN A 47 4.89 -1.59 17.58
C GLN A 47 6.36 -1.93 17.35
N ALA A 48 6.87 -1.70 16.14
CA ALA A 48 8.22 -2.11 15.74
C ALA A 48 8.72 -1.35 14.50
N LYS A 49 9.97 -1.62 14.09
CA LYS A 49 10.57 -1.12 12.84
C LYS A 49 10.97 -2.25 11.89
N PRO A 50 10.00 -3.06 11.40
CA PRO A 50 10.31 -4.18 10.52
C PRO A 50 10.60 -3.72 9.09
N VAL A 51 11.38 -4.53 8.38
CA VAL A 51 11.42 -4.44 6.92
C VAL A 51 10.09 -4.97 6.36
N THR A 52 9.43 -4.19 5.52
CA THR A 52 8.07 -4.49 5.02
C THR A 52 8.02 -4.34 3.51
N VAL A 53 7.40 -5.31 2.81
CA VAL A 53 7.03 -5.14 1.41
C VAL A 53 5.62 -4.57 1.33
N VAL A 54 5.45 -3.45 0.63
CA VAL A 54 4.16 -2.78 0.44
C VAL A 54 3.79 -2.80 -1.04
N VAL A 55 2.55 -3.17 -1.35
CA VAL A 55 1.95 -3.07 -2.68
C VAL A 55 0.73 -2.17 -2.57
N ARG A 56 0.76 -1.02 -3.24
CA ARG A 56 -0.40 -0.13 -3.34
C ARG A 56 -1.28 -0.57 -4.51
N VAL A 57 -2.56 -0.80 -4.26
CA VAL A 57 -3.56 -1.14 -5.29
C VAL A 57 -4.58 0.00 -5.42
N PRO A 58 -5.23 0.16 -6.58
CA PRO A 58 -6.26 1.19 -6.74
C PRO A 58 -7.49 0.90 -5.88
N GLN A 59 -8.05 1.95 -5.28
CA GLN A 59 -9.39 1.87 -4.69
C GLN A 59 -10.43 1.74 -5.81
N GLY A 60 -11.36 0.79 -5.69
CA GLY A 60 -12.48 0.64 -6.64
C GLY A 60 -13.62 1.62 -6.34
N GLU A 61 -14.50 1.85 -7.31
CA GLU A 61 -15.72 2.64 -7.11
C GLU A 61 -16.73 1.88 -6.24
N THR A 62 -16.63 0.54 -6.22
CA THR A 62 -17.41 -0.36 -5.37
C THR A 62 -16.52 -1.21 -4.44
N GLU A 63 -17.13 -1.82 -3.43
CA GLU A 63 -16.45 -2.76 -2.54
C GLU A 63 -15.99 -4.02 -3.30
N ASP A 64 -16.79 -4.50 -4.25
CA ASP A 64 -16.45 -5.67 -5.08
C ASP A 64 -15.25 -5.38 -5.99
N GLU A 65 -15.20 -4.19 -6.59
CA GLU A 65 -14.04 -3.74 -7.37
C GLU A 65 -12.78 -3.60 -6.50
N THR A 66 -12.93 -3.02 -5.30
CA THR A 66 -11.80 -2.88 -4.36
C THR A 66 -11.28 -4.27 -3.94
N THR A 67 -12.19 -5.19 -3.63
CA THR A 67 -11.86 -6.58 -3.29
C THR A 67 -11.12 -7.26 -4.44
N THR A 68 -11.60 -7.07 -5.67
CA THR A 68 -10.96 -7.60 -6.88
C THR A 68 -9.55 -7.05 -7.05
N ASN A 69 -9.35 -5.75 -6.87
CA ASN A 69 -8.04 -5.10 -6.95
C ASN A 69 -7.07 -5.59 -5.86
N ILE A 70 -7.56 -5.90 -4.66
CA ILE A 70 -6.75 -6.42 -3.55
C ILE A 70 -6.32 -7.87 -3.81
N ILE A 71 -7.22 -8.73 -4.31
CA ILE A 71 -6.93 -10.13 -4.60
C ILE A 71 -5.95 -10.23 -5.79
N GLY A 72 -6.16 -9.40 -6.81
CA GLY A 72 -5.38 -9.43 -8.05
C GLY A 72 -5.73 -10.62 -8.94
N ALA A 73 -5.00 -10.78 -10.04
CA ALA A 73 -5.13 -11.90 -10.96
C ALA A 73 -3.75 -12.30 -11.49
N VAL A 74 -3.60 -13.57 -11.86
CA VAL A 74 -2.42 -14.04 -12.60
C VAL A 74 -2.61 -13.70 -14.06
N THR A 75 -1.67 -12.93 -14.62
CA THR A 75 -1.66 -12.60 -16.05
C THR A 75 -0.61 -13.45 -16.76
N ALA A 76 -0.54 -13.37 -18.08
CA ALA A 76 0.51 -14.07 -18.84
C ALA A 76 1.94 -13.61 -18.46
N GLU A 77 2.08 -12.49 -17.76
CA GLU A 77 3.34 -11.89 -17.33
C GLU A 77 3.79 -12.36 -15.93
N GLY A 78 2.95 -13.14 -15.22
CA GLY A 78 3.23 -13.69 -13.89
C GLY A 78 2.56 -12.90 -12.78
#